data_AF-M7TIW9-F1
#
_entry.id   AF-M7TIW9-F1
#
_cell.length_a   1.000
_cell.length_b   1.000
_cell.length_c   1.000
_cell.angle_alpha   90.00
_cell.angle_beta   90.00
_cell.angle_gamma   90.00
#
_symmetry.space_group_name_H-M   'P 1'
#
loop_
_entity.id
_entity.type
_entity.pdbx_description
1 polymer ?
#
loop_
_entity_poly.entity_id
_entity_poly.type
_entity_poly.pdbx_seq_one_letter_code
_entity_poly.pdbx_strand_id
1 'polypeptide(L)'
;MTGLTVQYGGTGPYSHSLDGDWIEASILLKKLSKALYRLEYLDLTGCADWFVALKGGERGAVENNSIDWVGDWGQVTTLRLCSGYALKEDATADQISRFAEKISIATEVQKHIRAQRSGKGRTAWIAVEKDSLSKEAKATLETQQGIV
;
A
#
# COMPACT_ATOMS: atom_id res chain seq x y z
N MET A 1 8.00 2.45 27.59
CA MET A 1 7.56 1.89 26.28
C MET A 1 8.78 1.33 25.59
N THR A 2 8.93 0.02 25.54
CA THR A 2 10.06 -0.65 24.86
C THR A 2 9.68 -0.85 23.39
N GLY A 3 10.31 -0.11 22.49
CA GLY A 3 10.18 -0.33 21.05
C GLY A 3 10.78 -1.68 20.66
N LEU A 4 10.11 -2.41 19.76
CA LEU A 4 10.62 -3.67 19.24
C LEU A 4 11.67 -3.37 18.17
N THR A 5 12.93 -3.71 18.43
CA THR A 5 14.01 -3.50 17.46
C THR A 5 14.09 -4.69 16.51
N VAL A 6 13.63 -4.53 15.28
CA VAL A 6 13.80 -5.53 14.21
C VAL A 6 15.09 -5.21 13.47
N GLN A 7 16.09 -6.11 13.55
CA GLN A 7 17.31 -6.01 12.75
C GLN A 7 16.96 -6.21 11.27
N TYR A 8 17.10 -5.15 10.48
CA TYR A 8 17.14 -5.17 9.02
C TYR A 8 18.51 -4.63 8.60
N GLY A 9 19.26 -5.37 7.80
CA GLY A 9 20.61 -4.96 7.41
C GLY A 9 21.21 -5.97 6.44
N GLY A 10 21.38 -5.53 5.19
CA GLY A 10 21.99 -6.33 4.12
C GLY A 10 22.12 -5.60 2.78
N THR A 11 21.29 -4.60 2.51
CA THR A 11 21.31 -3.82 1.26
C THR A 11 20.98 -2.36 1.58
N GLY A 12 21.66 -1.42 0.90
CA GLY A 12 21.71 0.00 1.23
C GLY A 12 20.36 0.73 1.25
N PRO A 13 20.33 2.05 1.51
CA PRO A 13 19.12 2.84 1.81
C PRO A 13 18.06 2.91 0.69
N TYR A 14 18.30 2.22 -0.43
CA TYR A 14 17.56 2.28 -1.67
C TYR A 14 17.59 0.92 -2.39
N SER A 15 16.93 -0.10 -1.84
CA SER A 15 16.47 -1.23 -2.67
C SER A 15 15.19 -0.77 -3.39
N HIS A 16 15.36 0.17 -4.31
CA HIS A 16 14.29 0.85 -5.04
C HIS A 16 13.83 -0.02 -6.20
N SER A 17 12.51 -0.29 -6.28
CA SER A 17 11.57 -0.10 -7.41
C SER A 17 11.98 -0.33 -8.88
N LEU A 18 13.19 -0.79 -9.18
CA LEU A 18 13.74 -0.98 -10.53
C LEU A 18 13.65 -2.44 -10.99
N ASP A 19 13.66 -3.39 -10.06
CA ASP A 19 13.62 -4.83 -10.38
C ASP A 19 12.24 -5.47 -10.15
N GLY A 20 11.19 -4.68 -9.83
CA GLY A 20 9.86 -5.21 -9.50
C GLY A 20 9.85 -6.14 -8.26
N ASP A 21 10.98 -6.21 -7.55
CA ASP A 21 11.19 -7.17 -6.49
C ASP A 21 10.78 -6.59 -5.13
N TRP A 22 9.48 -6.66 -4.86
CA TRP A 22 8.89 -6.29 -3.57
C TRP A 22 9.08 -7.38 -2.49
N ILE A 23 9.89 -8.40 -2.74
CA ILE A 23 10.05 -9.55 -1.84
C ILE A 23 10.58 -9.11 -0.48
N GLU A 24 11.63 -8.28 -0.40
CA GLU A 24 12.19 -7.84 0.88
C GLU A 24 11.18 -7.06 1.71
N ALA A 25 10.45 -6.13 1.09
CA ALA A 25 9.40 -5.37 1.74
C ALA A 25 8.26 -6.29 2.22
N SER A 26 7.85 -7.27 1.39
CA SER A 26 6.80 -8.24 1.77
C SER A 26 7.22 -9.12 2.96
N ILE A 27 8.48 -9.56 2.99
CA ILE A 27 9.04 -10.34 4.11
C ILE A 27 9.07 -9.50 5.38
N LEU A 28 9.49 -8.23 5.29
CA LEU A 28 9.54 -7.33 6.43
C LEU A 28 8.14 -7.06 6.99
N LEU A 29 7.18 -6.73 6.13
CA LEU A 29 5.79 -6.51 6.52
C LEU A 29 5.16 -7.77 7.12
N LYS A 30 5.46 -8.95 6.57
CA LYS A 30 5.03 -10.23 7.14
C LYS A 30 5.60 -10.47 8.53
N LYS A 31 6.90 -10.25 8.74
CA LYS A 31 7.52 -10.34 10.07
C LYS A 31 6.89 -9.34 11.04
N LEU A 32 6.67 -8.11 10.58
CA LEU A 32 6.01 -7.07 11.37
C LEU A 32 4.59 -7.47 11.75
N SER A 33 3.84 -8.11 10.84
CA SER A 33 2.46 -8.53 11.09
C SER A 33 2.35 -9.54 12.21
N LYS A 34 3.27 -10.49 12.26
CA LYS A 34 3.36 -11.48 13.34
C LYS A 34 3.79 -10.87 14.67
N ALA A 35 4.69 -9.89 14.63
CA ALA A 35 5.19 -9.23 15.81
C ALA A 35 4.17 -8.25 16.42
N LEU A 36 3.39 -7.56 15.57
CA LEU A 36 2.41 -6.54 15.93
C LEU A 36 0.97 -7.04 15.73
N TYR A 37 0.64 -8.22 16.26
CA TYR A 37 -0.65 -8.88 16.07
C TYR A 37 -1.86 -8.17 16.73
N ARG A 38 -1.60 -7.17 17.58
CA ARG A 38 -2.62 -6.30 18.21
C ARG A 38 -2.67 -4.89 17.60
N LEU A 39 -2.03 -4.69 16.46
CA LEU A 39 -2.06 -3.40 15.78
C LEU A 39 -3.49 -3.10 15.31
N GLU A 40 -4.04 -1.97 15.73
CA GLU A 40 -5.37 -1.51 15.30
C GLU A 40 -5.32 -0.43 14.21
N TYR A 41 -4.23 0.34 14.19
CA TYR A 41 -4.00 1.45 13.28
C TYR A 41 -2.66 1.29 12.57
N LEU A 42 -2.68 1.20 11.24
CA LEU A 42 -1.48 1.13 10.39
C LEU A 42 -1.46 2.32 9.44
N ASP A 43 -0.45 3.17 9.58
CA ASP A 43 -0.23 4.33 8.71
C ASP A 43 1.02 4.12 7.86
N LEU A 44 0.83 4.08 6.55
CA LEU A 44 1.90 3.97 5.56
C LEU A 44 1.94 5.21 4.66
N THR A 45 1.49 6.35 5.18
CA THR A 45 1.57 7.64 4.49
C THR A 45 3.01 7.94 4.09
N GLY A 46 3.25 8.22 2.81
CA GLY A 46 4.60 8.46 2.27
C GLY A 46 5.34 7.20 1.82
N CYS A 47 4.80 6.01 2.10
CA CYS A 47 5.39 4.72 1.72
C CYS A 47 4.66 4.08 0.52
N ALA A 48 4.19 4.89 -0.43
CA ALA A 48 3.35 4.43 -1.54
C ALA A 48 4.00 3.34 -2.39
N ASP A 49 5.32 3.38 -2.55
CA ASP A 49 6.08 2.38 -3.28
C ASP A 49 5.90 0.98 -2.63
N TRP A 50 5.72 0.91 -1.31
CA TRP A 50 5.56 -0.35 -0.58
C TRP A 50 4.14 -0.92 -0.61
N PHE A 51 3.15 -0.19 -1.14
CA PHE A 51 1.76 -0.64 -1.12
C PHE A 51 1.59 -1.99 -1.83
N VAL A 52 2.34 -2.21 -2.91
CA VAL A 52 2.33 -3.47 -3.67
C VAL A 52 2.73 -4.67 -2.79
N ALA A 53 3.64 -4.49 -1.83
CA ALA A 53 4.06 -5.54 -0.91
C ALA A 53 2.94 -6.00 0.05
N LEU A 54 1.95 -5.15 0.34
CA LEU A 54 0.82 -5.47 1.22
C LEU A 54 -0.10 -6.56 0.63
N LYS A 55 -0.07 -6.75 -0.69
CA LYS A 55 -0.77 -7.82 -1.42
C LYS A 55 0.14 -8.97 -1.84
N GLY A 56 1.36 -9.03 -1.31
CA GLY A 56 2.35 -10.07 -1.62
C GLY A 56 3.23 -9.79 -2.84
N GLY A 57 3.31 -8.53 -3.31
CA GLY A 57 4.13 -8.14 -4.46
C GLY A 57 3.35 -8.02 -5.78
N GLU A 58 4.09 -8.04 -6.88
CA GLU A 58 3.53 -8.08 -8.23
C GLU A 58 2.98 -9.46 -8.59
N ARG A 59 2.16 -9.52 -9.65
CA ARG A 59 1.48 -10.75 -10.07
C ARG A 59 2.53 -11.78 -10.51
N GLY A 60 2.66 -12.88 -9.77
CA GLY A 60 3.67 -13.92 -10.00
C GLY A 60 4.79 -13.98 -8.95
N ALA A 61 4.82 -13.03 -8.01
CA ALA A 61 5.67 -13.12 -6.83
C ALA A 61 5.25 -14.29 -5.92
N VAL A 62 6.22 -14.90 -5.24
CA VAL A 62 6.02 -16.13 -4.45
C VAL A 62 4.93 -15.91 -3.40
N GLU A 63 3.84 -16.67 -3.52
CA GLU A 63 2.62 -16.58 -2.69
C GLU A 63 2.90 -16.70 -1.17
N ASN A 64 4.06 -17.27 -0.82
CA ASN A 64 4.49 -17.55 0.54
C ASN A 64 4.77 -16.30 1.39
N ASN A 65 4.90 -15.11 0.81
CA ASN A 65 5.21 -13.87 1.54
C ASN A 65 4.02 -12.92 1.70
N SER A 66 2.82 -13.34 1.29
CA SER A 66 1.60 -12.59 1.57
C SER A 66 1.35 -12.46 3.08
N ILE A 67 0.75 -11.32 3.44
CA ILE A 67 0.33 -10.97 4.80
C ILE A 67 -1.05 -11.58 5.06
N ASP A 68 -1.23 -12.20 6.22
CA ASP A 68 -2.54 -12.65 6.66
C ASP A 68 -3.32 -11.49 7.29
N TRP A 69 -4.26 -10.93 6.52
CA TRP A 69 -5.11 -9.81 6.95
C TRP A 69 -6.30 -10.24 7.83
N VAL A 70 -6.44 -11.53 8.10
CA VAL A 70 -7.50 -12.11 8.94
C VAL A 70 -6.95 -12.56 10.29
N GLY A 71 -5.79 -13.21 10.29
CA GLY A 71 -5.06 -13.67 11.47
C GLY A 71 -4.07 -12.63 11.98
N ASP A 72 -2.89 -12.56 11.37
CA ASP A 72 -1.74 -11.75 11.82
C ASP A 72 -2.13 -10.26 12.00
N TRP A 73 -2.80 -9.66 11.00
CA TRP A 73 -3.28 -8.28 11.06
C TRP A 73 -4.82 -8.16 11.10
N GLY A 74 -5.49 -9.17 11.65
CA GLY A 74 -6.94 -9.17 11.81
C GLY A 74 -7.50 -8.05 12.70
N GLN A 75 -6.68 -7.49 13.60
CA GLN A 75 -7.07 -6.38 14.48
C GLN A 75 -6.91 -5.00 13.85
N VAL A 76 -6.21 -4.89 12.70
CA VAL A 76 -6.06 -3.61 12.01
C VAL A 76 -7.44 -3.20 11.49
N THR A 77 -7.99 -2.12 12.04
CA THR A 77 -9.29 -1.58 11.66
C THR A 77 -9.17 -0.30 10.85
N THR A 78 -8.03 0.39 10.96
CA THR A 78 -7.72 1.58 10.17
C THR A 78 -6.39 1.42 9.46
N LEU A 79 -6.41 1.59 8.13
CA LEU A 79 -5.25 1.54 7.26
C LEU A 79 -5.17 2.83 6.44
N ARG A 80 -4.05 3.53 6.51
CA ARG A 80 -3.84 4.76 5.73
C ARG A 80 -2.79 4.53 4.65
N LEU A 81 -3.22 4.66 3.40
CA LEU A 81 -2.46 4.46 2.16
C LEU A 81 -2.40 5.76 1.37
N CYS A 82 -1.79 6.79 1.96
CA CYS A 82 -1.58 8.09 1.33
C CYS A 82 -0.15 8.19 0.78
N SER A 83 0.02 8.90 -0.32
CA SER A 83 1.31 9.14 -0.97
C SER A 83 2.25 10.06 -0.18
N GLY A 84 1.71 10.76 0.83
CA GLY A 84 2.47 11.67 1.70
C GLY A 84 2.74 13.05 1.10
N TYR A 85 2.23 13.32 -0.11
CA TYR A 85 2.27 14.64 -0.73
C TYR A 85 0.93 14.95 -1.41
N ALA A 86 0.70 16.22 -1.69
CA ALA A 86 -0.43 16.69 -2.48
C ALA A 86 0.07 17.18 -3.84
N LEU A 87 -0.75 17.00 -4.88
CA LEU A 87 -0.51 17.65 -6.16
C LEU A 87 -0.67 19.15 -6.00
N LYS A 88 0.23 19.92 -6.62
CA LYS A 88 0.09 21.37 -6.75
C LYS A 88 -0.95 21.69 -7.85
N GLU A 89 -1.49 22.90 -7.82
CA GLU A 89 -2.44 23.37 -8.84
C GLU A 89 -1.83 23.39 -10.25
N ASP A 90 -0.52 23.61 -10.35
CA ASP A 90 0.26 23.63 -11.59
C ASP A 90 0.89 22.26 -11.95
N ALA A 91 0.42 21.17 -11.34
CA ALA A 91 0.98 19.85 -11.56
C ALA A 91 0.90 19.43 -13.04
N THR A 92 2.01 18.88 -13.54
CA THR A 92 2.07 18.38 -14.92
C THR A 92 1.26 17.09 -15.07
N ALA A 93 0.88 16.77 -16.30
CA ALA A 93 0.13 15.56 -16.59
C ALA A 93 0.87 14.26 -16.17
N ASP A 94 2.21 14.24 -16.25
CA ASP A 94 3.05 13.15 -15.73
C ASP A 94 2.98 13.03 -14.20
N GLN A 95 3.03 14.16 -13.48
CA GLN A 95 2.88 14.17 -12.02
C GLN A 95 1.49 13.67 -11.59
N ILE A 96 0.45 14.08 -12.31
CA ILE A 96 -0.93 13.63 -12.11
C ILE A 96 -1.01 12.11 -12.38
N SER A 97 -0.41 11.63 -13.45
CA SER A 97 -0.38 10.20 -13.81
C SER A 97 0.27 9.34 -12.73
N ARG A 98 1.47 9.72 -12.26
CA ARG A 98 2.16 9.00 -11.17
C ARG A 98 1.37 9.01 -9.86
N PHE A 99 0.69 10.12 -9.56
CA PHE A 99 -0.17 10.19 -8.38
C PHE A 99 -1.42 9.30 -8.54
N ALA A 100 -2.01 9.26 -9.74
CA ALA A 100 -3.12 8.37 -10.07
C ALA A 100 -2.72 6.89 -9.96
N GLU A 101 -1.51 6.53 -10.37
CA GLU A 101 -0.95 5.19 -10.21
C GLU A 101 -0.89 4.77 -8.74
N LYS A 102 -0.36 5.63 -7.86
CA LYS A 102 -0.33 5.38 -6.41
C LYS A 102 -1.74 5.17 -5.83
N ILE A 103 -2.73 5.96 -6.26
CA ILE A 103 -4.14 5.79 -5.89
C ILE A 103 -4.69 4.45 -6.40
N SER A 104 -4.32 4.06 -7.62
CA SER A 104 -4.71 2.78 -8.22
C SER A 104 -4.20 1.61 -7.37
N ILE A 105 -2.90 1.60 -7.07
CA ILE A 105 -2.27 0.57 -6.23
C ILE A 105 -2.94 0.51 -4.85
N ALA A 106 -3.16 1.65 -4.19
CA ALA A 106 -3.86 1.69 -2.90
C ALA A 106 -5.28 1.11 -2.99
N THR A 107 -5.96 1.33 -4.12
CA THR A 107 -7.29 0.76 -4.39
C THR A 107 -7.24 -0.75 -4.59
N GLU A 108 -6.22 -1.27 -5.27
CA GLU A 108 -6.02 -2.71 -5.43
C GLU A 108 -5.72 -3.39 -4.09
N VAL A 109 -4.86 -2.79 -3.27
CA VAL A 109 -4.57 -3.27 -1.91
C VAL A 109 -5.84 -3.30 -1.07
N GLN A 110 -6.63 -2.23 -1.07
CA GLN A 110 -7.91 -2.19 -0.37
C GLN A 110 -8.84 -3.34 -0.81
N LYS A 111 -8.95 -3.58 -2.12
CA LYS A 111 -9.77 -4.67 -2.67
C LYS A 111 -9.25 -6.03 -2.20
N HIS A 112 -7.94 -6.24 -2.26
CA HIS A 112 -7.28 -7.48 -1.83
C HIS A 112 -7.56 -7.78 -0.34
N ILE A 113 -7.38 -6.78 0.54
CA ILE A 113 -7.61 -6.93 1.98
C ILE A 113 -9.09 -7.21 2.28
N ARG A 114 -10.00 -6.46 1.65
CA ARG A 114 -11.45 -6.68 1.83
C ARG A 114 -11.90 -8.05 1.32
N ALA A 115 -11.28 -8.55 0.25
CA ALA A 115 -11.55 -9.90 -0.24
C ALA A 115 -11.12 -10.97 0.78
N GLN A 116 -9.93 -10.86 1.38
CA GLN A 116 -9.49 -11.78 2.43
C GLN A 116 -10.41 -11.75 3.67
N ARG A 117 -10.89 -10.57 4.05
CA ARG A 117 -11.68 -10.34 5.28
C ARG A 117 -13.18 -10.58 5.09
N SER A 118 -13.66 -10.71 3.85
CA SER A 118 -15.06 -10.96 3.55
C SER A 118 -15.58 -12.21 4.26
N GLY A 119 -16.69 -12.08 5.00
CA GLY A 119 -17.30 -13.18 5.73
C GLY A 119 -16.54 -13.67 6.98
N LYS A 120 -15.50 -12.95 7.44
CA LYS A 120 -14.67 -13.35 8.59
C LYS A 120 -15.13 -12.79 9.96
N GLY A 121 -16.41 -12.47 10.09
CA GLY A 121 -17.01 -12.04 11.35
C GLY A 121 -16.40 -10.74 11.88
N ARG A 122 -15.84 -10.76 13.10
CA ARG A 122 -15.30 -9.56 13.79
C ARG A 122 -14.21 -8.81 13.02
N THR A 123 -13.49 -9.49 12.14
CA THR A 123 -12.42 -8.88 11.33
C THR A 123 -12.93 -8.42 9.95
N ALA A 124 -14.21 -8.57 9.62
CA ALA A 124 -14.72 -8.23 8.29
C ALA A 124 -14.61 -6.74 7.94
N TRP A 125 -14.62 -5.87 8.95
CA TRP A 125 -14.54 -4.42 8.78
C TRP A 125 -13.09 -3.91 8.78
N ILE A 126 -12.80 -2.99 7.86
CA ILE A 126 -11.58 -2.16 7.84
C ILE A 126 -11.86 -0.84 7.09
N ALA A 127 -11.51 0.27 7.74
CA ALA A 127 -11.47 1.60 7.14
C ALA A 127 -10.13 1.76 6.42
N VAL A 128 -10.18 2.11 5.13
CA VAL A 128 -8.98 2.39 4.33
C VAL A 128 -9.05 3.82 3.83
N GLU A 129 -8.11 4.64 4.29
CA GLU A 129 -7.90 6.01 3.83
C GLU A 129 -6.86 6.01 2.70
N LYS A 130 -7.14 6.75 1.63
CA LYS A 130 -6.25 6.85 0.47
C LYS A 130 -6.46 8.19 -0.23
N ASP A 131 -5.48 8.60 -1.03
CA ASP A 131 -5.57 9.85 -1.77
C ASP A 131 -6.70 9.83 -2.81
N SER A 132 -7.09 11.03 -3.23
CA SER A 132 -8.07 11.25 -4.29
C SER A 132 -7.59 12.34 -5.24
N LEU A 133 -7.84 12.15 -6.54
CA LEU A 133 -7.64 13.21 -7.53
C LEU A 133 -8.75 14.26 -7.42
N SER A 134 -8.37 15.53 -7.57
CA SER A 134 -9.33 16.63 -7.78
C SER A 134 -10.07 16.46 -9.11
N LYS A 135 -11.15 17.22 -9.31
CA LYS A 135 -11.94 17.12 -10.55
C LYS A 135 -11.13 17.58 -11.76
N GLU A 136 -10.32 18.61 -11.57
CA GLU A 136 -9.45 19.21 -12.58
C GLU A 136 -8.35 18.22 -12.98
N ALA A 137 -7.68 17.61 -11.99
CA ALA A 137 -6.62 16.62 -12.24
C ALA A 137 -7.15 15.37 -12.97
N LYS A 138 -8.38 14.93 -12.67
CA LYS A 138 -9.03 13.84 -13.40
C LYS A 138 -9.26 14.19 -14.88
N ALA A 139 -9.77 15.39 -15.16
CA ALA A 139 -10.02 15.84 -16.52
C ALA A 139 -8.72 15.95 -17.35
N THR A 140 -7.63 16.42 -16.73
CA THR A 140 -6.30 16.46 -17.38
C THR A 140 -5.79 15.06 -17.73
N LEU A 141 -5.96 14.09 -16.83
CA LEU A 141 -5.56 12.70 -17.07
C LEU A 141 -6.38 12.06 -18.20
N GLU A 142 -7.70 12.25 -18.21
CA GLU A 142 -8.61 11.74 -19.25
C GLU A 142 -8.29 12.34 -20.62
N THR A 143 -7.98 13.64 -20.68
CA THR A 143 -7.56 14.31 -21.92
C THR A 143 -6.26 13.73 -22.46
N GLN A 144 -5.30 13.39 -21.59
CA GLN A 144 -4.04 12.79 -22.00
C GLN A 144 -4.20 11.33 -22.47
N GLN A 145 -5.16 10.59 -21.90
CA GLN A 145 -5.43 9.18 -22.26
C GLN A 145 -6.37 9.02 -23.47
N GLY A 146 -7.13 10.06 -23.83
CA GLY A 146 -8.13 10.04 -24.91
C GLY A 146 -7.67 10.60 -26.27
N ILE A 147 -6.38 10.92 -26.45
CA ILE A 147 -5.83 11.36 -27.74
C ILE A 147 -5.19 10.15 -28.45
N VAL A 148 -6.03 9.40 -29.17
CA VAL A 148 -5.72 8.65 -30.41
C VAL A 148 -6.93 8.76 -31.34
#